data_AF-A0A1A3DWR7-F1
#
_entry.id   AF-A0A1A3DWR7-F1
#
_cell.length_a   1.000
_cell.length_b   1.000
_cell.length_c   1.000
_cell.angle_alpha   90.00
_cell.angle_beta   90.00
_cell.angle_gamma   90.00
#
_symmetry.space_group_name_H-M   'P 1'
#
loop_
_entity.id
_entity.type
_entity.pdbx_description
1 polymer ?
#
loop_
_entity_poly.entity_id
_entity_poly.type
_entity_poly.pdbx_seq_one_letter_code
_entity_poly.pdbx_strand_id
1 'polypeptide(L)'
;MSQTEVEALSRAHQLFAGSTQAPALDAGTGHYRDMLQRAGRLNSGMAHRGYQLAVNHSRQRLTAAAGTDAAATDIIAGAHRDRAQAHDLTRSVLDAAHADAAHVPTTPMAQREAMRRRAVRLRTQRTHVLSARLRARRRHAELLALGYRLRRSGRLGAFPNERAALAVRAALSRLGRPYVWGATGPDQFDCSGLVQWSYAQAGIHLARTTYQQINDGIPVPRAQVRPGDLVFPHAGHVQLAIGNNLVVEAPYSGASVRISRLGNNVAIRRPI
;
A
#
# COMPACT_ATOMS: atom_id res chain seq x y z
N MET A 1 38.81 -15.86 10.29
CA MET A 1 37.51 -15.20 10.02
C MET A 1 37.04 -15.60 8.64
N SER A 2 35.74 -15.73 8.36
CA SER A 2 35.32 -16.05 6.99
C SER A 2 34.96 -14.75 6.26
N GLN A 3 35.68 -14.43 5.17
CA GLN A 3 35.36 -13.34 4.22
C GLN A 3 33.85 -13.26 3.91
N THR A 4 33.17 -14.40 4.00
CA THR A 4 31.74 -14.57 3.85
C THR A 4 30.83 -13.71 4.73
N GLU A 5 31.22 -13.28 5.96
CA GLU A 5 30.37 -12.37 6.76
C GLU A 5 30.34 -10.97 6.17
N VAL A 6 31.52 -10.38 5.97
CA VAL A 6 31.67 -9.02 5.44
C VAL A 6 31.06 -8.94 4.05
N GLU A 7 31.27 -9.95 3.21
CA GLU A 7 30.60 -10.07 1.92
C GLU A 7 29.07 -10.10 2.03
N ALA A 8 28.51 -10.86 2.97
CA ALA A 8 27.06 -10.93 3.16
C ALA A 8 26.48 -9.58 3.62
N LEU A 9 27.16 -8.91 4.56
CA LEU A 9 26.77 -7.58 5.04
C LEU A 9 26.89 -6.53 3.94
N SER A 10 27.96 -6.59 3.14
CA SER A 10 28.21 -5.71 2.00
C SER A 10 27.15 -5.88 0.92
N ARG A 11 26.82 -7.11 0.52
CA ARG A 11 25.69 -7.36 -0.41
C ARG A 11 24.37 -6.80 0.12
N ALA A 12 24.10 -6.96 1.42
CA ALA A 12 22.89 -6.42 2.02
C ALA A 12 22.86 -4.88 2.01
N HIS A 13 24.00 -4.22 2.24
CA HIS A 13 24.14 -2.77 2.17
C HIS A 13 23.97 -2.24 0.73
N GLN A 14 24.56 -2.92 -0.24
CA GLN A 14 24.49 -2.55 -1.66
C GLN A 14 23.06 -2.51 -2.22
N LEU A 15 22.11 -3.24 -1.62
CA LEU A 15 20.67 -3.14 -1.98
C LEU A 15 20.11 -1.72 -1.86
N PHE A 16 20.72 -0.88 -1.01
CA PHE A 16 20.29 0.48 -0.76
C PHE A 16 21.25 1.53 -1.33
N ALA A 17 22.35 1.11 -1.96
CA ALA A 17 23.36 1.97 -2.57
C ALA A 17 22.89 2.52 -3.93
N GLY A 18 23.33 3.74 -4.28
CA GLY A 18 23.02 4.43 -5.53
C GLY A 18 22.03 5.59 -5.37
N SER A 19 22.13 6.57 -6.28
CA SER A 19 21.27 7.76 -6.33
C SER A 19 19.98 7.48 -7.10
N THR A 20 18.84 7.84 -6.51
CA THR A 20 17.58 7.96 -7.24
C THR A 20 17.12 9.42 -7.15
N GLN A 21 17.09 10.11 -8.28
CA GLN A 21 16.54 11.46 -8.35
C GLN A 21 15.02 11.37 -8.37
N ALA A 22 14.36 12.11 -7.50
CA ALA A 22 12.90 12.15 -7.48
C ALA A 22 12.42 12.87 -8.74
N PRO A 23 11.46 12.30 -9.51
CA PRO A 23 10.81 13.07 -10.57
C PRO A 23 10.05 14.24 -9.96
N ALA A 24 10.21 15.43 -10.53
CA ALA A 24 9.35 16.56 -10.21
C ALA A 24 7.96 16.29 -10.80
N LEU A 25 6.95 16.11 -9.94
CA LEU A 25 5.56 16.01 -10.34
C LEU A 25 4.91 17.38 -10.14
N ASP A 26 4.90 18.19 -11.20
CA ASP A 26 4.16 19.45 -11.25
C ASP A 26 3.28 19.48 -12.49
N ALA A 27 1.96 19.45 -12.31
CA ALA A 27 1.00 19.61 -13.39
C ALA A 27 0.84 21.07 -13.88
N GLY A 28 1.59 22.04 -13.32
CA GLY A 28 1.55 23.44 -13.73
C GLY A 28 0.21 24.14 -13.43
N THR A 29 -0.56 23.59 -12.48
CA THR A 29 -1.96 24.01 -12.24
C THR A 29 -2.10 25.35 -11.51
N GLY A 30 -0.99 25.89 -10.98
CA GLY A 30 -0.97 27.14 -10.22
C GLY A 30 -1.54 28.32 -11.02
N HIS A 31 -1.08 28.49 -12.26
CA HIS A 31 -1.51 29.60 -13.12
C HIS A 31 -3.02 29.56 -13.45
N TYR A 32 -3.57 28.35 -13.65
CA TYR A 32 -5.00 28.17 -13.96
C TYR A 32 -5.91 28.43 -12.75
N ARG A 33 -5.40 28.19 -11.52
CA ARG A 33 -6.16 28.42 -10.28
C ARG A 33 -6.48 29.89 -10.08
N ASP A 34 -5.49 30.76 -10.31
CA ASP A 34 -5.63 32.22 -10.18
C ASP A 34 -6.51 32.81 -11.29
N MET A 35 -6.35 32.31 -12.52
CA MET A 35 -7.18 32.73 -13.66
C MET A 35 -8.67 32.41 -13.42
N LEU A 36 -8.98 31.20 -12.94
CA LEU A 36 -10.36 30.80 -12.60
C LEU A 36 -10.89 31.53 -11.35
N GLN A 37 -10.01 31.93 -10.43
CA GLN A 37 -10.38 32.79 -9.30
C GLN A 37 -10.85 34.17 -9.74
N ARG A 38 -10.16 34.78 -10.70
CA ARG A 38 -10.52 36.08 -11.26
C ARG A 38 -11.76 35.99 -12.15
N ALA A 39 -11.84 34.99 -13.02
CA ALA A 39 -12.99 34.80 -13.93
C ALA A 39 -14.32 34.55 -13.20
N GLY A 40 -14.30 33.89 -12.04
CA GLY A 40 -15.49 33.68 -11.22
C GLY A 40 -16.01 34.93 -10.49
N ARG A 41 -15.17 35.97 -10.32
CA ARG A 41 -15.53 37.24 -9.65
C ARG A 41 -16.15 38.27 -10.59
N LEU A 42 -15.87 38.18 -11.89
CA LEU A 42 -16.25 39.19 -12.89
C LEU A 42 -17.64 38.98 -13.50
N ASN A 43 -18.34 37.90 -13.15
CA ASN A 43 -19.51 37.45 -13.89
C ASN A 43 -20.73 37.33 -12.93
N SER A 44 -21.68 38.28 -13.02
CA SER A 44 -22.81 38.45 -12.07
C SER A 44 -24.21 38.62 -12.71
N GLY A 45 -24.45 38.14 -13.95
CA GLY A 45 -25.75 38.32 -14.66
C GLY A 45 -26.53 37.02 -14.94
N MET A 46 -27.87 37.06 -15.02
CA MET A 46 -28.83 35.93 -14.98
C MET A 46 -28.64 34.72 -15.95
N ALA A 47 -27.72 34.71 -16.91
CA ALA A 47 -27.42 33.55 -17.78
C ALA A 47 -26.52 32.46 -17.10
N HIS A 48 -26.39 32.48 -15.78
CA HIS A 48 -25.13 32.14 -15.09
C HIS A 48 -24.98 30.78 -14.43
N ARG A 49 -26.06 30.03 -14.16
CA ARG A 49 -25.91 28.78 -13.38
C ARG A 49 -25.03 27.76 -14.09
N GLY A 50 -25.19 27.55 -15.40
CA GLY A 50 -24.37 26.60 -16.16
C GLY A 50 -22.89 26.97 -16.21
N TYR A 51 -22.58 28.25 -16.44
CA TYR A 51 -21.20 28.75 -16.47
C TYR A 51 -20.53 28.71 -15.08
N GLN A 52 -21.23 29.15 -14.03
CA GLN A 52 -20.73 29.06 -12.66
C GLN A 52 -20.48 27.61 -12.23
N LEU A 53 -21.39 26.69 -12.58
CA LEU A 53 -21.20 25.26 -12.35
C LEU A 53 -19.97 24.71 -13.11
N ALA A 54 -19.77 25.10 -14.37
CA ALA A 54 -18.62 24.69 -15.17
C ALA A 54 -17.29 25.22 -14.61
N VAL A 55 -17.23 26.48 -14.18
CA VAL A 55 -16.05 27.09 -13.54
C VAL A 55 -15.76 26.43 -12.19
N ASN A 56 -16.79 26.18 -11.37
CA ASN A 56 -16.64 25.49 -10.09
C ASN A 56 -16.16 24.05 -10.26
N HIS A 57 -16.70 23.33 -11.24
CA HIS A 57 -16.26 21.97 -11.58
C HIS A 57 -14.81 21.96 -12.08
N SER A 58 -14.42 22.94 -12.91
CA SER A 58 -13.04 23.10 -13.39
C SER A 58 -12.07 23.38 -12.24
N ARG A 59 -12.45 24.24 -11.29
CA ARG A 59 -11.69 24.50 -10.05
C ARG A 59 -11.55 23.26 -9.18
N GLN A 60 -12.64 22.53 -8.95
CA GLN A 60 -12.63 21.30 -8.16
C GLN A 60 -11.66 20.27 -8.79
N ARG A 61 -11.68 20.12 -10.12
CA ARG A 61 -10.75 19.24 -10.83
C ARG A 61 -9.30 19.66 -10.68
N LEU A 62 -8.98 20.95 -10.80
CA LEU A 62 -7.61 21.44 -10.63
C LEU A 62 -7.09 21.29 -9.20
N THR A 63 -7.93 21.58 -8.20
CA THR A 63 -7.57 21.37 -6.79
C THR A 63 -7.39 19.88 -6.48
N ALA A 64 -8.25 19.01 -7.01
CA ALA A 64 -8.12 17.56 -6.86
C ALA A 64 -6.84 17.02 -7.55
N ALA A 65 -6.50 17.53 -8.73
CA ALA A 65 -5.26 17.19 -9.44
C ALA A 65 -4.04 17.63 -8.62
N ALA A 66 -3.98 18.89 -8.19
CA ALA A 66 -2.89 19.40 -7.37
C ALA A 66 -2.73 18.65 -6.03
N GLY A 67 -3.85 18.30 -5.37
CA GLY A 67 -3.82 17.49 -4.16
C GLY A 67 -3.31 16.07 -4.40
N THR A 68 -3.54 15.52 -5.60
CA THR A 68 -3.01 14.21 -5.98
C THR A 68 -1.51 14.28 -6.26
N ASP A 69 -1.04 15.29 -6.98
CA ASP A 69 0.38 15.49 -7.26
C ASP A 69 1.18 15.68 -5.97
N ALA A 70 0.64 16.47 -5.03
CA ALA A 70 1.21 16.62 -3.70
C ALA A 70 1.29 15.27 -2.96
N ALA A 71 0.20 14.49 -2.95
CA ALA A 71 0.19 13.17 -2.31
C ALA A 71 1.18 12.19 -2.96
N ALA A 72 1.30 12.19 -4.29
CA ALA A 72 2.28 11.37 -5.00
C ALA A 72 3.71 11.76 -4.64
N THR A 73 3.99 13.06 -4.63
CA THR A 73 5.28 13.64 -4.25
C THR A 73 5.67 13.25 -2.82
N ASP A 74 4.74 13.34 -1.87
CA ASP A 74 4.97 12.97 -0.47
C ASP A 74 5.30 11.47 -0.31
N ILE A 75 4.59 10.60 -1.03
CA ILE A 75 4.85 9.15 -1.00
C ILE A 75 6.23 8.83 -1.59
N ILE A 76 6.58 9.44 -2.71
CA ILE A 76 7.89 9.27 -3.35
C ILE A 76 9.01 9.78 -2.43
N ALA A 77 8.88 11.01 -1.91
CA ALA A 77 9.84 11.59 -0.98
C ALA A 77 10.00 10.72 0.28
N GLY A 78 8.89 10.17 0.80
CA GLY A 78 8.90 9.19 1.88
C GLY A 78 9.69 7.93 1.54
N ALA A 79 9.54 7.37 0.33
CA ALA A 79 10.30 6.22 -0.13
C ALA A 79 11.81 6.49 -0.21
N HIS A 80 12.21 7.69 -0.66
CA HIS A 80 13.61 8.10 -0.66
C HIS A 80 14.18 8.21 0.76
N ARG A 81 13.45 8.82 1.70
CA ARG A 81 13.85 8.86 3.12
C ARG A 81 13.97 7.47 3.73
N ASP A 82 13.01 6.58 3.47
CA ASP A 82 13.02 5.20 3.97
C ASP A 82 14.23 4.40 3.46
N ARG A 83 14.64 4.64 2.21
CA ARG A 83 15.83 4.06 1.58
C ARG A 83 17.13 4.62 2.16
N ALA A 84 17.23 5.95 2.30
CA ALA A 84 18.40 6.60 2.88
C ALA A 84 18.64 6.11 4.32
N GLN A 85 17.58 6.03 5.13
CA GLN A 85 17.68 5.45 6.47
C GLN A 85 18.15 3.99 6.46
N ALA A 86 17.68 3.17 5.52
CA ALA A 86 18.12 1.78 5.39
C ALA A 86 19.59 1.68 4.97
N HIS A 87 20.04 2.55 4.06
CA HIS A 87 21.44 2.68 3.67
C HIS A 87 22.33 3.00 4.88
N ASP A 88 21.94 3.97 5.70
CA ASP A 88 22.73 4.41 6.87
C ASP A 88 22.80 3.33 7.96
N LEU A 89 21.67 2.69 8.26
CA LEU A 89 21.61 1.59 9.23
C LEU A 89 22.45 0.39 8.78
N THR A 90 22.37 0.01 7.51
CA THR A 90 23.12 -1.14 6.99
C THR A 90 24.61 -0.87 6.87
N ARG A 91 24.99 0.38 6.59
CA ARG A 91 26.38 0.86 6.61
C ARG A 91 26.98 0.78 8.01
N SER A 92 26.26 1.26 9.03
CA SER A 92 26.73 1.20 10.43
C SER A 92 27.08 -0.23 10.88
N VAL A 93 26.28 -1.23 10.49
CA VAL A 93 26.58 -2.64 10.80
C VAL A 93 27.80 -3.17 10.04
N LEU A 94 27.98 -2.73 8.78
CA LEU A 94 29.14 -3.08 7.96
C LEU A 94 30.43 -2.46 8.53
N ASP A 95 30.39 -1.19 8.92
CA ASP A 95 31.53 -0.49 9.54
C ASP A 95 31.94 -1.16 10.85
N ALA A 96 30.98 -1.57 11.68
CA ALA A 96 31.23 -2.34 12.89
C ALA A 96 31.87 -3.71 12.60
N ALA A 97 31.48 -4.37 11.49
CA ALA A 97 32.10 -5.63 11.08
C ALA A 97 33.54 -5.42 10.58
N HIS A 98 33.82 -4.33 9.87
CA HIS A 98 35.17 -3.97 9.42
C HIS A 98 36.09 -3.64 10.61
N ALA A 99 35.60 -2.88 11.59
CA ALA A 99 36.36 -2.55 12.80
C ALA A 99 36.73 -3.80 13.62
N ASP A 100 35.79 -4.73 13.77
CA ASP A 100 36.04 -6.02 14.43
C ASP A 100 37.02 -6.89 13.62
N ALA A 101 36.98 -6.83 12.28
CA ALA A 101 37.88 -7.60 11.42
C ALA A 101 39.35 -7.16 11.50
N ALA A 102 39.62 -5.94 11.97
CA ALA A 102 40.98 -5.45 12.21
C ALA A 102 41.68 -6.16 13.39
N HIS A 103 40.95 -6.90 14.23
CA HIS A 103 41.48 -7.54 15.43
C HIS A 103 41.29 -9.07 15.38
N VAL A 104 42.40 -9.82 15.36
CA VAL A 104 42.35 -11.30 15.38
C VAL A 104 42.32 -11.80 16.84
N PRO A 105 41.23 -12.46 17.29
CA PRO A 105 41.14 -12.95 18.66
C PRO A 105 42.06 -14.15 18.89
N THR A 106 42.99 -14.03 19.84
CA THR A 106 44.01 -15.04 20.16
C THR A 106 43.60 -16.01 21.27
N THR A 107 42.60 -15.66 22.09
CA THR A 107 42.14 -16.50 23.21
C THR A 107 40.78 -17.17 22.93
N PRO A 108 40.49 -18.36 23.50
CA PRO A 108 39.19 -19.00 23.34
C PRO A 108 38.00 -18.13 23.77
N MET A 109 38.16 -17.33 24.84
CA MET A 109 37.12 -16.39 25.28
C MET A 109 36.90 -15.28 24.26
N ALA A 110 37.97 -14.68 23.72
CA ALA A 110 37.87 -13.65 22.70
C ALA A 110 37.23 -14.18 21.40
N GLN A 111 37.52 -15.43 21.04
CA GLN A 111 36.89 -16.10 19.89
C GLN A 111 35.38 -16.29 20.08
N ARG A 112 34.94 -16.74 21.27
CA ARG A 112 33.51 -16.88 21.60
C ARG A 112 32.79 -15.53 21.54
N GLU A 113 33.41 -14.48 22.07
CA GLU A 113 32.83 -13.15 22.03
C GLU A 113 32.74 -12.60 20.60
N ALA A 114 33.77 -12.80 19.77
CA ALA A 114 33.72 -12.45 18.36
C ALA A 114 32.58 -13.18 17.60
N MET A 115 32.35 -14.47 17.89
CA MET A 115 31.22 -15.22 17.33
C MET A 115 29.86 -14.65 17.77
N ARG A 116 29.73 -14.24 19.03
CA ARG A 116 28.50 -13.60 19.55
C ARG A 116 28.24 -12.27 18.85
N ARG A 117 29.24 -11.38 18.75
CA ARG A 117 29.13 -10.11 18.04
C ARG A 117 28.75 -10.28 16.58
N ARG A 118 29.36 -11.26 15.89
CA ARG A 118 28.99 -11.67 14.52
C ARG A 118 27.52 -12.07 14.41
N ALA A 119 27.04 -12.95 15.31
CA ALA A 119 25.65 -13.39 15.29
C ALA A 119 24.67 -12.21 15.51
N VAL A 120 25.01 -11.27 16.40
CA VAL A 120 24.24 -10.04 16.62
C VAL A 120 24.20 -9.19 15.36
N ARG A 121 25.34 -8.88 14.73
CA ARG A 121 25.40 -8.09 13.49
C ARG A 121 24.56 -8.68 12.36
N LEU A 122 24.68 -9.99 12.12
CA LEU A 122 23.90 -10.67 11.08
C LEU A 122 22.39 -10.57 11.34
N ARG A 123 21.95 -10.72 12.59
CA ARG A 123 20.54 -10.55 12.98
C ARG A 123 20.09 -9.09 12.80
N THR A 124 20.89 -8.13 13.23
CA THR A 124 20.61 -6.70 13.07
C THR A 124 20.51 -6.29 11.61
N GLN A 125 21.46 -6.71 10.76
CA GLN A 125 21.44 -6.43 9.32
C GLN A 125 20.18 -7.00 8.67
N ARG A 126 19.84 -8.25 9.00
CA ARG A 126 18.61 -8.89 8.54
C ARG A 126 17.37 -8.07 8.93
N THR A 127 17.30 -7.60 10.17
CA THR A 127 16.18 -6.77 10.65
C THR A 127 16.08 -5.44 9.90
N HIS A 128 17.20 -4.78 9.61
CA HIS A 128 17.22 -3.55 8.82
C HIS A 128 16.71 -3.78 7.39
N VAL A 129 17.20 -4.83 6.71
CA VAL A 129 16.77 -5.20 5.36
C VAL A 129 15.27 -5.52 5.31
N LEU A 130 14.78 -6.31 6.26
CA LEU A 130 13.36 -6.68 6.30
C LEU A 130 12.46 -5.47 6.59
N SER A 131 12.86 -4.62 7.53
CA SER A 131 12.15 -3.37 7.84
C SER A 131 12.09 -2.43 6.63
N ALA A 132 13.21 -2.27 5.91
CA ALA A 132 13.27 -1.46 4.69
C ALA A 132 12.37 -2.03 3.58
N ARG A 133 12.37 -3.36 3.40
CA ARG A 133 11.48 -4.05 2.45
C ARG A 133 10.00 -3.82 2.77
N LEU A 134 9.62 -3.87 4.06
CA LEU A 134 8.25 -3.60 4.49
C LEU A 134 7.84 -2.15 4.23
N ARG A 135 8.72 -1.18 4.54
CA ARG A 135 8.48 0.24 4.23
C ARG A 135 8.32 0.47 2.72
N ALA A 136 9.20 -0.08 1.90
CA ALA A 136 9.12 0.03 0.44
C ALA A 136 7.80 -0.54 -0.11
N ARG A 137 7.36 -1.71 0.37
CA ARG A 137 6.06 -2.30 0.01
C ARG A 137 4.90 -1.41 0.40
N ARG A 138 4.94 -0.78 1.57
CA ARG A 138 3.93 0.18 2.02
C ARG A 138 3.85 1.38 1.08
N ARG A 139 4.98 2.01 0.73
CA ARG A 139 5.01 3.14 -0.22
C ARG A 139 4.46 2.77 -1.59
N HIS A 140 4.83 1.61 -2.10
CA HIS A 140 4.27 1.11 -3.36
C HIS A 140 2.75 0.92 -3.27
N ALA A 141 2.25 0.38 -2.15
CA ALA A 141 0.83 0.18 -1.92
C ALA A 141 0.07 1.53 -1.80
N GLU A 142 0.67 2.54 -1.16
CA GLU A 142 0.16 3.91 -1.10
C GLU A 142 0.03 4.54 -2.50
N LEU A 143 1.02 4.33 -3.38
CA LEU A 143 0.96 4.77 -4.79
C LEU A 143 -0.15 4.06 -5.57
N LEU A 144 -0.32 2.75 -5.40
CA LEU A 144 -1.40 2.00 -6.05
C LEU A 144 -2.78 2.48 -5.58
N ALA A 145 -2.93 2.77 -4.28
CA ALA A 145 -4.16 3.34 -3.72
C ALA A 145 -4.48 4.70 -4.34
N LEU A 146 -3.45 5.55 -4.51
CA LEU A 146 -3.58 6.85 -5.16
C LEU A 146 -3.99 6.70 -6.64
N GLY A 147 -3.33 5.81 -7.38
CA GLY A 147 -3.66 5.51 -8.78
C GLY A 147 -5.08 4.96 -8.97
N TYR A 148 -5.55 4.11 -8.04
CA TYR A 148 -6.93 3.64 -8.05
C TYR A 148 -7.93 4.80 -7.80
N ARG A 149 -7.65 5.68 -6.81
CA ARG A 149 -8.50 6.85 -6.54
C ARG A 149 -8.59 7.77 -7.75
N LEU A 150 -7.49 8.03 -8.45
CA LEU A 150 -7.47 8.82 -9.68
C LEU A 150 -8.38 8.24 -10.77
N ARG A 151 -8.21 6.94 -11.06
CA ARG A 151 -9.02 6.25 -12.09
C ARG A 151 -10.50 6.22 -11.75
N ARG A 152 -10.85 6.17 -10.46
CA ARG A 152 -12.24 6.20 -10.01
C ARG A 152 -12.81 7.62 -9.93
N SER A 153 -12.04 8.63 -9.53
CA SER A 153 -12.53 10.01 -9.50
C SER A 153 -12.88 10.55 -10.89
N GLY A 154 -12.26 10.02 -11.95
CA GLY A 154 -12.61 10.33 -13.35
C GLY A 154 -13.89 9.65 -13.87
N ARG A 155 -14.44 8.69 -13.11
CA ARG A 155 -15.69 7.99 -13.43
C ARG A 155 -16.62 8.13 -12.23
N LEU A 156 -17.61 9.02 -12.32
CA LEU A 156 -18.69 9.25 -11.34
C LEU A 156 -19.58 8.00 -11.12
N GLY A 157 -18.98 6.84 -10.86
CA GLY A 157 -19.67 5.65 -10.39
C GLY A 157 -19.85 5.78 -8.89
N ALA A 158 -21.00 6.31 -8.48
CA ALA A 158 -21.52 6.09 -7.13
C ALA A 158 -21.47 4.58 -6.85
N PHE A 159 -21.01 4.19 -5.67
CA PHE A 159 -21.29 2.83 -5.24
C PHE A 159 -22.82 2.73 -5.12
N PRO A 160 -23.47 1.78 -5.79
CA PRO A 160 -24.92 1.63 -5.65
C PRO A 160 -25.35 1.29 -4.21
N ASN A 161 -24.40 0.95 -3.33
CA ASN A 161 -24.60 0.69 -1.90
C ASN A 161 -23.48 1.39 -1.09
N GLU A 162 -23.86 2.27 -0.16
CA GLU A 162 -22.93 3.02 0.69
C GLU A 162 -22.10 2.12 1.63
N ARG A 163 -22.68 1.02 2.13
CA ARG A 163 -21.97 0.05 2.97
C ARG A 163 -20.86 -0.65 2.19
N ALA A 164 -21.16 -1.08 0.97
CA ALA A 164 -20.15 -1.64 0.06
C ALA A 164 -19.03 -0.62 -0.23
N ALA A 165 -19.39 0.66 -0.37
CA ALA A 165 -18.42 1.75 -0.52
C ALA A 165 -17.47 1.87 0.67
N LEU A 166 -18.03 1.83 1.89
CA LEU A 166 -17.27 1.89 3.13
C LEU A 166 -16.33 0.69 3.26
N ALA A 167 -16.83 -0.52 2.99
CA ALA A 167 -16.02 -1.74 3.04
C ALA A 167 -14.85 -1.68 2.04
N VAL A 168 -15.10 -1.25 0.79
CA VAL A 168 -14.04 -1.10 -0.21
C VAL A 168 -13.02 -0.03 0.20
N ARG A 169 -13.47 1.11 0.73
CA ARG A 169 -12.56 2.15 1.24
C ARG A 169 -11.72 1.65 2.41
N ALA A 170 -12.31 0.90 3.33
CA ALA A 170 -11.64 0.29 4.47
C ALA A 170 -10.56 -0.70 3.99
N ALA A 171 -10.89 -1.60 3.08
CA ALA A 171 -9.91 -2.56 2.56
C ALA A 171 -8.74 -1.86 1.85
N LEU A 172 -9.02 -0.83 1.05
CA LEU A 172 -8.00 -0.04 0.36
C LEU A 172 -7.12 0.75 1.32
N SER A 173 -7.63 1.18 2.47
CA SER A 173 -6.82 1.86 3.50
C SER A 173 -5.81 0.92 4.18
N ARG A 174 -5.89 -0.39 3.93
CA ARG A 174 -5.00 -1.42 4.48
C ARG A 174 -4.00 -1.96 3.46
N LEU A 175 -3.94 -1.38 2.27
CA LEU A 175 -2.90 -1.70 1.28
C LEU A 175 -1.50 -1.63 1.91
N GLY A 176 -0.69 -2.67 1.69
CA GLY A 176 0.66 -2.82 2.24
C GLY A 176 0.72 -3.38 3.66
N ARG A 177 -0.39 -3.59 4.36
CA ARG A 177 -0.40 -4.30 5.66
C ARG A 177 0.02 -5.77 5.48
N PRO A 178 0.81 -6.36 6.39
CA PRO A 178 1.31 -7.73 6.23
C PRO A 178 0.19 -8.78 6.33
N TYR A 179 0.38 -9.89 5.61
CA TYR A 179 -0.40 -11.10 5.82
C TYR A 179 0.06 -11.82 7.08
N VAL A 180 -0.88 -12.20 7.95
CA VAL A 180 -0.65 -13.10 9.08
C VAL A 180 -1.85 -14.05 9.19
N TRP A 181 -1.57 -15.36 9.18
CA TRP A 181 -2.61 -16.38 9.32
C TRP A 181 -3.41 -16.16 10.61
N GLY A 182 -4.74 -16.12 10.52
CA GLY A 182 -5.61 -15.90 11.67
C GLY A 182 -5.84 -14.43 12.04
N ALA A 183 -5.13 -13.47 11.44
CA ALA A 183 -5.24 -12.06 11.82
C ALA A 183 -6.50 -11.37 11.23
N THR A 184 -7.11 -10.49 12.02
CA THR A 184 -8.40 -9.81 11.73
C THR A 184 -8.29 -8.28 11.77
N GLY A 185 -7.09 -7.72 11.68
CA GLY A 185 -6.86 -6.28 11.65
C GLY A 185 -6.63 -5.61 13.00
N PRO A 186 -6.47 -4.27 13.03
CA PRO A 186 -6.46 -3.38 11.87
C PRO A 186 -5.10 -3.30 11.15
N ASP A 187 -4.05 -3.91 11.70
CA ASP A 187 -2.68 -3.76 11.18
C ASP A 187 -2.13 -4.99 10.45
N GLN A 188 -2.76 -6.15 10.61
CA GLN A 188 -2.33 -7.41 9.99
C GLN A 188 -3.57 -8.23 9.68
N PHE A 189 -3.56 -8.99 8.57
CA PHE A 189 -4.76 -9.67 8.09
C PHE A 189 -4.43 -11.03 7.49
N ASP A 190 -5.34 -11.99 7.61
CA ASP A 190 -5.47 -13.02 6.57
C ASP A 190 -6.57 -12.64 5.56
N CYS A 191 -6.84 -13.51 4.59
CA CYS A 191 -7.78 -13.24 3.50
C CYS A 191 -9.19 -12.91 4.01
N SER A 192 -9.76 -13.78 4.83
CA SER A 192 -11.11 -13.63 5.38
C SER A 192 -11.19 -12.57 6.47
N GLY A 193 -10.12 -12.38 7.25
CA GLY A 193 -9.99 -11.34 8.25
C GLY A 193 -9.95 -9.93 7.64
N LEU A 194 -9.29 -9.74 6.49
CA LEU A 194 -9.34 -8.47 5.75
C LEU A 194 -10.76 -8.11 5.34
N VAL A 195 -11.46 -9.06 4.74
CA VAL A 195 -12.83 -8.90 4.25
C VAL A 195 -13.80 -8.63 5.40
N GLN A 196 -13.71 -9.45 6.46
CA GLN A 196 -14.52 -9.32 7.67
C GLN A 196 -14.33 -7.95 8.32
N TRP A 197 -13.07 -7.54 8.56
CA TRP A 197 -12.76 -6.25 9.16
C TRP A 197 -13.27 -5.09 8.32
N SER A 198 -13.15 -5.18 6.99
CA SER A 198 -13.60 -4.15 6.06
C SER A 198 -15.11 -3.95 6.13
N TYR A 199 -15.89 -5.04 6.15
CA TYR A 199 -17.34 -4.98 6.28
C TYR A 199 -17.81 -4.58 7.68
N ALA A 200 -17.05 -4.90 8.72
CA ALA A 200 -17.31 -4.41 10.07
C ALA A 200 -17.25 -2.86 10.14
N GLN A 201 -16.36 -2.21 9.36
CA GLN A 201 -16.35 -0.73 9.23
C GLN A 201 -17.63 -0.17 8.58
N ALA A 202 -18.37 -1.01 7.87
CA ALA A 202 -19.65 -0.68 7.24
C ALA A 202 -20.86 -1.19 8.06
N GLY A 203 -20.64 -1.68 9.28
CA GLY A 203 -21.68 -2.20 10.17
C GLY A 203 -22.26 -3.56 9.75
N ILE A 204 -21.60 -4.30 8.86
CA ILE A 204 -22.03 -5.64 8.44
C ILE A 204 -21.10 -6.68 9.09
N HIS A 205 -21.71 -7.64 9.79
CA HIS A 205 -21.00 -8.78 10.32
C HIS A 205 -20.85 -9.84 9.23
N LEU A 206 -19.62 -10.30 9.01
CA LEU A 206 -19.32 -11.46 8.17
C LEU A 206 -18.72 -12.56 9.03
N ALA A 207 -18.94 -13.80 8.63
CA ALA A 207 -18.34 -14.95 9.30
C ALA A 207 -16.80 -14.90 9.21
N ARG A 208 -16.13 -15.60 10.13
CA ARG A 208 -14.66 -15.48 10.26
C ARG A 208 -13.90 -16.17 9.14
N THR A 209 -14.37 -17.33 8.68
CA THR A 209 -13.59 -18.19 7.77
C THR A 209 -14.13 -18.13 6.35
N THR A 210 -13.28 -18.41 5.35
CA THR A 210 -13.71 -18.47 3.94
C THR A 210 -14.82 -19.51 3.70
N TYR A 211 -14.75 -20.64 4.40
CA TYR A 211 -15.74 -21.72 4.35
C TYR A 211 -17.12 -21.29 4.87
N GLN A 212 -17.18 -20.29 5.75
CA GLN A 212 -18.44 -19.72 6.21
C GLN A 212 -18.85 -18.53 5.34
N GLN A 213 -17.91 -17.63 5.01
CA GLN A 213 -18.17 -16.44 4.18
C GLN A 213 -18.71 -16.77 2.79
N ILE A 214 -18.40 -17.95 2.25
CA ILE A 214 -18.98 -18.42 0.99
C ILE A 214 -20.50 -18.62 1.08
N ASN A 215 -21.10 -18.56 2.27
CA ASN A 215 -22.55 -18.60 2.49
C ASN A 215 -23.14 -17.26 2.97
N ASP A 216 -22.30 -16.23 3.17
CA ASP A 216 -22.78 -14.92 3.58
C ASP A 216 -23.39 -14.17 2.38
N GLY A 217 -24.63 -13.69 2.54
CA GLY A 217 -25.34 -12.93 1.51
C GLY A 217 -25.83 -13.77 0.33
N ILE A 218 -25.97 -13.15 -0.84
CA ILE A 218 -26.57 -13.79 -2.03
C ILE A 218 -25.53 -14.17 -3.09
N PRO A 219 -25.72 -15.27 -3.84
CA PRO A 219 -24.85 -15.59 -4.98
C PRO A 219 -24.98 -14.55 -6.09
N VAL A 220 -23.84 -14.21 -6.72
CA VAL A 220 -23.79 -13.24 -7.83
C VAL A 220 -23.11 -13.88 -9.05
N PRO A 221 -23.73 -13.82 -10.25
CA PRO A 221 -23.05 -14.21 -11.48
C PRO A 221 -21.85 -13.30 -11.75
N ARG A 222 -20.76 -13.85 -12.28
CA ARG A 222 -19.54 -13.09 -12.63
C ARG A 222 -19.81 -11.81 -13.42
N ALA A 223 -20.71 -11.86 -14.40
CA ALA A 223 -21.06 -10.71 -15.24
C ALA A 223 -21.69 -9.55 -14.46
N GLN A 224 -22.22 -9.82 -13.26
CA GLN A 224 -22.89 -8.85 -12.39
C GLN A 224 -22.05 -8.45 -11.18
N VAL A 225 -20.75 -8.77 -11.19
CA VAL A 225 -19.85 -8.41 -10.09
C VAL A 225 -19.79 -6.90 -9.91
N ARG A 226 -19.91 -6.46 -8.66
CA ARG A 226 -19.88 -5.06 -8.26
C ARG A 226 -18.84 -4.84 -7.16
N PRO A 227 -18.32 -3.61 -7.01
CA PRO A 227 -17.51 -3.27 -5.86
C PRO A 227 -18.23 -3.60 -4.55
N GLY A 228 -17.55 -4.27 -3.63
CA GLY A 228 -18.11 -4.83 -2.40
C GLY A 228 -18.32 -6.34 -2.45
N ASP A 229 -18.58 -6.93 -3.61
CA ASP A 229 -18.82 -8.37 -3.67
C ASP A 229 -17.60 -9.17 -3.19
N LEU A 230 -17.87 -10.23 -2.43
CA LEU A 230 -16.88 -11.22 -1.99
C LEU A 230 -16.56 -12.14 -3.17
N VAL A 231 -15.27 -12.29 -3.48
CA VAL A 231 -14.81 -13.09 -4.62
C VAL A 231 -13.95 -14.24 -4.10
N PHE A 232 -14.35 -15.47 -4.41
CA PHE A 232 -13.70 -16.69 -3.99
C PHE A 232 -13.10 -17.38 -5.22
N PRO A 233 -11.79 -17.26 -5.48
CA PRO A 233 -11.12 -17.99 -6.56
C PRO A 233 -11.05 -19.51 -6.30
N HIS A 234 -11.10 -19.91 -5.03
CA HIS A 234 -11.22 -21.29 -4.56
C HIS A 234 -11.68 -21.28 -3.09
N ALA A 235 -12.04 -22.44 -2.52
CA ALA A 235 -12.62 -22.53 -1.17
C ALA A 235 -11.74 -21.94 -0.05
N GLY A 236 -10.42 -22.03 -0.18
CA GLY A 236 -9.44 -21.56 0.81
C GLY A 236 -9.06 -20.08 0.75
N HIS A 237 -9.65 -19.27 -0.15
CA HIS A 237 -9.27 -17.86 -0.28
C HIS A 237 -10.46 -16.96 -0.63
N VAL A 238 -10.43 -15.73 -0.14
CA VAL A 238 -11.45 -14.70 -0.40
C VAL A 238 -10.79 -13.36 -0.66
N GLN A 239 -11.40 -12.61 -1.56
CA GLN A 239 -10.97 -11.30 -2.00
C GLN A 239 -12.18 -10.36 -1.99
N LEU A 240 -11.95 -9.04 -1.94
CA LEU A 240 -13.02 -8.04 -2.03
C LEU A 240 -12.98 -7.37 -3.40
N ALA A 241 -14.08 -7.44 -4.16
CA ALA A 241 -14.20 -6.77 -5.44
C ALA A 241 -14.15 -5.25 -5.27
N ILE A 242 -13.36 -4.57 -6.11
CA ILE A 242 -13.24 -3.10 -6.11
C ILE A 242 -13.67 -2.48 -7.46
N GLY A 243 -14.17 -3.29 -8.40
CA GLY A 243 -14.59 -2.86 -9.74
C GLY A 243 -13.45 -2.90 -10.77
N ASN A 244 -13.76 -2.63 -12.05
CA ASN A 244 -12.80 -2.68 -13.17
C ASN A 244 -12.04 -4.02 -13.28
N ASN A 245 -12.70 -5.14 -12.94
CA ASN A 245 -12.08 -6.47 -12.88
C ASN A 245 -10.86 -6.54 -11.94
N LEU A 246 -10.91 -5.77 -10.84
CA LEU A 246 -9.91 -5.74 -9.77
C LEU A 246 -10.52 -6.18 -8.43
N VAL A 247 -9.64 -6.71 -7.59
CA VAL A 247 -9.91 -7.09 -6.20
C VAL A 247 -8.83 -6.55 -5.28
N VAL A 248 -9.15 -6.42 -4.00
CA VAL A 248 -8.16 -6.27 -2.92
C VAL A 248 -8.12 -7.55 -2.09
N GLU A 249 -6.92 -8.00 -1.74
CA GLU A 249 -6.71 -9.29 -1.07
C GLU A 249 -5.52 -9.24 -0.09
N ALA A 250 -5.56 -10.09 0.93
CA ALA A 250 -4.41 -10.52 1.71
C ALA A 250 -4.07 -11.97 1.28
N PRO A 251 -3.04 -12.19 0.44
CA PRO A 251 -3.01 -13.42 -0.37
C PRO A 251 -2.37 -14.64 0.31
N TYR A 252 -1.25 -14.48 1.02
CA TYR A 252 -0.52 -15.59 1.67
C TYR A 252 0.62 -15.08 2.58
N SER A 253 1.16 -15.97 3.41
CA SER A 253 2.25 -15.68 4.34
C SER A 253 3.47 -15.04 3.68
N GLY A 254 3.93 -13.91 4.23
CA GLY A 254 5.06 -13.13 3.70
C GLY A 254 4.70 -12.13 2.59
N ALA A 255 3.46 -12.14 2.12
CA ALA A 255 2.89 -11.09 1.28
C ALA A 255 2.25 -9.97 2.12
N SER A 256 1.74 -8.96 1.43
CA SER A 256 1.02 -7.83 1.99
C SER A 256 -0.30 -7.64 1.25
N VAL A 257 -1.25 -6.97 1.90
CA VAL A 257 -2.52 -6.56 1.28
C VAL A 257 -2.22 -5.79 0.00
N ARG A 258 -2.83 -6.21 -1.11
CA ARG A 258 -2.55 -5.66 -2.45
C ARG A 258 -3.80 -5.66 -3.33
N ILE A 259 -3.72 -4.91 -4.43
CA ILE A 259 -4.69 -4.99 -5.52
C ILE A 259 -4.23 -6.06 -6.51
N SER A 260 -5.15 -6.93 -6.91
CA SER A 260 -4.92 -8.00 -7.88
C SER A 260 -6.00 -7.98 -8.97
N ARG A 261 -5.77 -8.71 -10.06
CA ARG A 261 -6.79 -8.96 -11.08
C ARG A 261 -7.81 -9.96 -10.56
N LEU A 262 -9.07 -9.71 -10.89
CA LEU A 262 -10.17 -10.60 -10.60
C LEU A 262 -10.15 -11.75 -11.63
N GLY A 263 -9.98 -12.98 -11.15
CA GLY A 263 -9.89 -14.19 -11.97
C GLY A 263 -11.21 -14.58 -12.64
N ASN A 264 -11.16 -15.42 -13.68
CA ASN A 264 -12.34 -15.78 -14.46
C ASN A 264 -13.22 -16.85 -13.79
N ASN A 265 -12.62 -17.84 -13.14
CA ASN A 265 -13.33 -18.91 -12.46
C ASN A 265 -13.40 -18.58 -10.97
N VAL A 266 -14.53 -18.00 -10.55
CA VAL A 266 -14.74 -17.50 -9.19
C VAL A 266 -16.18 -17.77 -8.74
N ALA A 267 -16.36 -18.08 -7.46
CA ALA A 267 -17.66 -17.93 -6.80
C ALA A 267 -17.75 -16.52 -6.23
N ILE A 268 -18.94 -15.89 -6.31
CA ILE A 268 -19.13 -14.51 -5.86
C ILE A 268 -20.34 -14.44 -4.94
N ARG A 269 -20.18 -13.76 -3.80
CA ARG A 269 -21.26 -13.46 -2.86
C ARG A 269 -21.41 -11.96 -2.64
N ARG A 270 -22.64 -11.50 -2.48
CA ARG A 270 -22.97 -10.12 -2.14
C ARG A 270 -23.57 -10.05 -0.74
N PRO A 271 -22.83 -9.50 0.24
CA PRO A 271 -23.37 -9.21 1.57
C PRO A 271 -24.57 -8.27 1.50
N ILE A 272 -25.55 -8.48 2.38
CA ILE A 272 -26.79 -7.71 2.52
C ILE A 272 -26.82 -6.95 3.84
#